data_AF-A0A6J0B2J0-F1
#
_entry.id   AF-A0A6J0B2J0-F1
#
_cell.length_a   1.000
_cell.length_b   1.000
_cell.length_c   1.000
_cell.angle_alpha   90.00
_cell.angle_beta   90.00
_cell.angle_gamma   90.00
#
_symmetry.space_group_name_H-M   'P 1'
#
loop_
_entity.id
_entity.type
_entity.pdbx_description
1 polymer ?
#
loop_
_entity_poly.entity_id
_entity_poly.type
_entity_poly.pdbx_seq_one_letter_code
_entity_poly.pdbx_strand_id
1 'polypeptide(L)'
;MSHQACHPTPPCPGERQQRMWEKAYQDHRRKVQEAQPLVDTRAPLTLGHLHLKLRKLKLEEGRLSVIDRDNRLLLEKVSCIMRTRGQASSRSACTRRRQGEERSEALECRGKTRSFWKGSQTRSHPVPLRDGWDPESRQKHRGKRN
;
A
#
# COMPACT_ATOMS: atom_id res chain seq x y z
N MET A 1 -26.21 -51.34 64.31
CA MET A 1 -24.77 -50.99 64.32
C MET A 1 -24.59 -49.77 63.45
N SER A 2 -24.42 -48.59 64.06
CA SER A 2 -24.42 -47.32 63.33
C SER A 2 -22.98 -46.94 63.01
N HIS A 3 -22.61 -47.02 61.73
CA HIS A 3 -21.32 -46.54 61.25
C HIS A 3 -21.35 -45.00 61.32
N GLN A 4 -20.63 -44.44 62.28
CA GLN A 4 -20.41 -43.01 62.35
C GLN A 4 -19.55 -42.62 61.13
N ALA A 5 -20.09 -41.74 60.28
CA ALA A 5 -19.37 -41.26 59.11
C ALA A 5 -18.13 -40.48 59.58
N CYS A 6 -16.94 -40.92 59.15
CA CYS A 6 -15.70 -40.18 59.40
C CYS A 6 -15.82 -38.80 58.74
N HIS A 7 -15.88 -37.75 59.57
CA HIS A 7 -15.81 -36.39 59.07
C HIS A 7 -14.38 -36.09 58.57
N PRO A 8 -14.22 -35.43 57.41
CA PRO A 8 -12.90 -35.08 56.91
C PRO A 8 -12.18 -34.16 57.90
N THR A 9 -10.99 -34.56 58.32
CA THR A 9 -10.14 -33.73 59.18
C THR A 9 -9.78 -32.44 58.44
N PRO A 10 -10.00 -31.26 59.04
CA PRO A 10 -9.63 -30.00 58.40
C PRO A 10 -8.10 -29.97 58.16
N PRO A 11 -7.66 -29.44 57.01
CA PRO A 11 -6.25 -29.45 56.64
C PRO A 11 -5.41 -28.69 57.65
N CYS A 12 -4.29 -29.29 58.04
CA CYS A 12 -3.34 -28.73 58.97
C CYS A 12 -2.85 -27.36 58.46
N PRO A 13 -2.49 -26.41 59.34
CA PRO A 13 -2.11 -25.06 58.93
C PRO A 13 -1.00 -25.02 57.87
N GLY A 14 0.00 -25.91 57.95
CA GLY A 14 1.08 -26.03 56.98
C GLY A 14 0.63 -26.50 55.57
N GLU A 15 -0.34 -27.41 55.48
CA GLU A 15 -0.90 -27.83 54.18
C GLU A 15 -1.65 -26.69 53.50
N ARG A 16 -2.35 -25.86 54.29
CA ARG A 16 -3.07 -24.70 53.79
C ARG A 16 -2.10 -23.66 53.21
N GLN A 17 -0.99 -23.42 53.91
CA GLN A 17 0.11 -22.58 53.45
C GLN A 17 0.68 -23.11 52.13
N GLN A 18 0.96 -24.42 52.05
CA GLN A 18 1.52 -25.03 50.86
C GLN A 18 0.59 -24.95 49.65
N ARG A 19 -0.72 -25.18 49.85
CA ARG A 19 -1.74 -25.01 48.78
C ARG A 19 -1.82 -23.57 48.28
N MET A 20 -1.65 -22.57 49.15
CA MET A 20 -1.62 -21.16 48.74
C MET A 20 -0.39 -20.85 47.87
N TRP A 21 0.78 -21.36 48.24
CA TRP A 21 2.02 -21.22 47.46
C TRP A 21 1.93 -21.92 46.10
N GLU A 22 1.40 -23.14 46.08
CA GLU A 22 1.16 -23.91 44.85
C GLU A 22 0.25 -23.13 43.89
N LYS A 23 -0.86 -22.58 44.42
CA LYS A 23 -1.80 -21.78 43.64
C LYS A 23 -1.16 -20.50 43.10
N ALA A 24 -0.43 -19.77 43.95
CA ALA A 24 0.27 -18.56 43.54
C ALA A 24 1.33 -18.82 42.46
N TYR A 25 2.04 -19.95 42.57
CA TYR A 25 3.01 -20.39 41.57
C TYR A 25 2.34 -20.73 40.23
N GLN A 26 1.25 -21.51 40.25
CA GLN A 26 0.49 -21.82 39.04
C GLN A 26 -0.09 -20.56 38.37
N ASP A 27 -0.64 -19.64 39.16
CA ASP A 27 -1.16 -18.37 38.65
C ASP A 27 -0.04 -17.51 38.03
N HIS A 28 1.15 -17.48 38.63
CA HIS A 28 2.31 -16.82 38.06
C HIS A 28 2.72 -17.45 36.72
N ARG A 29 2.84 -18.78 36.68
CA ARG A 29 3.20 -19.52 35.46
C ARG A 29 2.20 -19.27 34.33
N ARG A 30 0.90 -19.26 34.64
CA ARG A 30 -0.16 -18.90 33.68
C ARG A 30 0.04 -17.49 33.13
N LYS A 31 0.24 -16.49 34.00
CA LYS A 31 0.48 -15.10 33.58
C LYS A 31 1.73 -14.95 32.71
N VAL A 32 2.80 -15.68 33.01
CA VAL A 32 4.03 -15.68 32.20
C VAL A 32 3.78 -16.31 30.83
N GLN A 33 3.04 -17.42 30.78
CA GLN A 33 2.72 -18.09 29.52
C GLN A 33 1.76 -17.29 28.64
N GLU A 34 0.80 -16.60 29.25
CA GLU A 34 -0.20 -15.78 28.54
C GLU A 34 0.32 -14.39 28.18
N ALA A 35 1.48 -13.98 28.70
CA ALA A 35 2.06 -12.67 28.44
C ALA A 35 2.28 -12.46 26.93
N GLN A 36 1.58 -11.45 26.39
CA GLN A 36 1.76 -11.02 25.01
C GLN A 36 2.79 -9.89 24.95
N PRO A 37 3.63 -9.82 23.89
CA PRO A 37 4.52 -8.70 23.69
C PRO A 37 3.74 -7.41 23.47
N LEU A 38 4.19 -6.31 24.07
CA LEU A 38 3.56 -4.98 23.93
C LEU A 38 3.68 -4.42 22.50
N VAL A 39 4.73 -4.83 21.79
CA VAL A 39 5.05 -4.37 20.44
C VAL A 39 4.88 -5.52 19.47
N ASP A 40 4.21 -5.25 18.36
CA ASP A 40 4.17 -6.18 17.24
C ASP A 40 5.57 -6.28 16.61
N THR A 41 6.18 -7.45 16.71
CA THR A 41 7.48 -7.77 16.09
C THR A 41 7.33 -8.54 14.79
N ARG A 42 6.10 -8.68 14.26
CA ARG A 42 5.86 -9.34 12.97
C ARG A 42 6.59 -8.60 11.85
N ALA A 43 6.96 -9.38 10.83
CA ALA A 43 7.54 -8.81 9.63
C ALA A 43 6.59 -7.76 9.03
N PRO A 44 7.08 -6.57 8.68
CA PRO A 44 6.28 -5.57 7.99
C PRO A 44 5.64 -6.17 6.72
N LEU A 45 4.45 -5.69 6.39
CA LEU A 45 3.75 -6.14 5.19
C LEU A 45 4.64 -5.90 3.96
N THR A 46 4.87 -6.94 3.17
CA THR A 46 5.63 -6.83 1.91
C THR A 46 4.78 -6.08 0.89
N LEU A 47 4.94 -4.76 0.84
CA LEU A 47 4.24 -3.93 -0.13
C LEU A 47 4.86 -4.18 -1.51
N GLY A 48 4.11 -4.76 -2.45
CA GLY A 48 4.64 -5.13 -3.78
C GLY A 48 5.28 -3.99 -4.57
N HIS A 49 4.96 -2.73 -4.26
CA HIS A 49 5.59 -1.54 -4.86
C HIS A 49 7.00 -1.23 -4.31
N LEU A 50 7.40 -1.81 -3.17
CA LEU A 50 8.79 -1.77 -2.68
C LEU A 50 9.68 -2.68 -3.52
N HIS A 51 9.13 -3.80 -4.00
CA HIS A 51 9.86 -4.76 -4.84
C HIS A 51 9.77 -4.44 -6.33
N LEU A 52 8.70 -3.75 -6.77
CA LEU A 52 8.48 -3.38 -8.16
C LEU A 52 8.46 -1.86 -8.34
N LYS A 53 9.31 -1.35 -9.24
CA LYS A 53 9.34 0.07 -9.63
C LYS A 53 8.15 0.41 -10.54
N LEU A 54 6.93 0.38 -9.99
CA LEU A 54 5.69 0.51 -10.75
C LEU A 54 5.63 1.80 -11.60
N ARG A 55 6.14 2.92 -11.07
CA ARG A 55 6.24 4.18 -11.83
C ARG A 55 7.11 4.04 -13.09
N LYS A 56 8.24 3.33 -12.97
CA LYS A 56 9.14 3.08 -14.11
C LYS A 56 8.47 2.16 -15.14
N LEU A 57 7.83 1.09 -14.68
CA LEU A 57 7.12 0.16 -15.58
C LEU A 57 6.03 0.87 -16.38
N LYS A 58 5.21 1.71 -15.74
CA LYS A 58 4.18 2.49 -16.42
C LYS A 58 4.72 3.50 -17.43
N LEU A 59 5.86 4.11 -17.12
CA LEU A 59 6.53 5.04 -18.05
C LEU A 59 7.01 4.28 -19.30
N GLU A 60 7.64 3.12 -19.11
CA GLU A 60 8.11 2.28 -20.21
C GLU A 60 6.95 1.76 -21.06
N GLU A 61 5.85 1.33 -20.44
CA GLU A 61 4.63 0.94 -21.15
C GLU A 61 4.09 2.06 -22.04
N GLY A 62 4.03 3.29 -21.53
CA GLY A 62 3.65 4.46 -22.33
C GLY A 62 4.61 4.73 -23.49
N ARG A 63 5.92 4.62 -23.26
CA ARG A 63 6.94 4.78 -24.31
C ARG A 63 6.80 3.72 -25.40
N LEU A 64 6.64 2.45 -25.02
CA LEU A 64 6.45 1.33 -25.94
C LEU A 64 5.16 1.47 -26.76
N SER A 65 4.06 1.92 -26.13
CA SER A 65 2.80 2.15 -26.83
C SER A 65 2.92 3.20 -27.96
N VAL A 66 3.67 4.28 -27.73
CA VAL A 66 3.95 5.29 -28.77
C VAL A 66 4.77 4.67 -29.91
N ILE A 67 5.84 3.95 -29.57
CA ILE A 67 6.70 3.28 -30.55
C ILE A 67 5.88 2.29 -31.41
N ASP A 68 5.03 1.47 -30.79
CA ASP A 68 4.21 0.49 -31.49
C ASP A 68 3.20 1.14 -32.44
N ARG A 69 2.57 2.24 -32.02
CA ARG A 69 1.67 3.01 -32.88
C ARG A 69 2.41 3.58 -34.08
N ASP A 70 3.57 4.19 -33.84
CA ASP A 70 4.36 4.82 -34.89
C ASP A 70 4.92 3.77 -35.87
N ASN A 71 5.33 2.60 -35.37
CA ASN A 71 5.74 1.46 -36.18
C ASN A 71 4.62 0.97 -37.09
N ARG A 72 3.38 0.84 -36.58
CA ARG A 72 2.21 0.47 -37.39
C ARG A 72 1.95 1.49 -38.51
N LEU A 73 2.03 2.78 -38.20
CA LEU A 73 1.86 3.85 -39.18
C LEU A 73 2.95 3.82 -40.26
N LEU A 74 4.19 3.58 -39.86
CA LEU A 74 5.31 3.46 -40.80
C LEU A 74 5.11 2.28 -41.74
N LEU A 75 4.76 1.10 -41.21
CA LEU A 75 4.50 -0.11 -41.99
C LEU A 75 3.38 0.08 -43.01
N GLU A 76 2.29 0.76 -42.63
CA GLU A 76 1.23 1.06 -43.58
C GLU A 76 1.71 1.99 -44.71
N LYS A 77 2.46 3.04 -44.38
CA LYS A 77 3.01 3.98 -45.37
C LYS A 77 3.92 3.25 -46.36
N VAL A 78 4.82 2.41 -45.86
CA VAL A 78 5.72 1.60 -46.69
C VAL A 78 4.93 0.64 -47.57
N SER A 79 3.95 -0.08 -47.00
CA SER A 79 3.06 -0.97 -47.76
C SER A 79 2.33 -0.23 -48.88
N CYS A 80 1.83 0.97 -48.61
CA CYS A 80 1.18 1.80 -49.62
C CYS A 80 2.15 2.15 -50.76
N ILE A 81 3.35 2.66 -50.44
CA ILE A 81 4.37 3.03 -51.43
C ILE A 81 4.77 1.83 -52.29
N MET A 82 4.98 0.67 -51.65
CA MET A 82 5.31 -0.58 -52.35
C MET A 82 4.19 -0.99 -53.30
N ARG A 83 2.92 -0.91 -52.88
CA ARG A 83 1.77 -1.24 -53.74
C ARG A 83 1.62 -0.27 -54.90
N THR A 84 1.87 1.03 -54.71
CA THR A 84 1.73 2.03 -55.77
C THR A 84 2.98 2.20 -56.62
N ARG A 85 4.05 1.41 -56.38
CA ARG A 85 5.33 1.45 -57.13
C ARG A 85 5.90 2.88 -57.28
N GLY A 86 5.74 3.72 -56.26
CA GLY A 86 6.20 5.12 -56.31
C GLY A 86 5.33 6.06 -57.15
N GLN A 87 4.23 5.58 -57.73
CA GLN A 87 3.24 6.44 -58.38
C GLN A 87 2.51 7.25 -57.29
N ALA A 88 2.77 8.55 -57.25
CA ALA A 88 2.12 9.48 -56.34
C ALA A 88 0.66 9.67 -56.77
N SER A 89 -0.21 8.69 -56.44
CA SER A 89 -1.65 8.92 -56.42
C SER A 89 -1.87 10.16 -55.57
N SER A 90 -2.35 11.22 -56.21
CA SER A 90 -2.57 12.55 -55.63
C SER A 90 -2.88 12.47 -54.13
N ARG A 91 -2.01 13.10 -53.33
CA ARG A 91 -2.12 13.30 -51.87
C ARG A 91 -3.54 13.06 -51.37
N SER A 92 -3.89 11.88 -50.84
CA SER A 92 -5.02 11.70 -49.91
C SER A 92 -5.56 10.28 -49.72
N ALA A 93 -5.24 9.26 -50.53
CA ALA A 93 -5.95 7.97 -50.37
C ALA A 93 -5.66 7.27 -49.02
N CYS A 94 -4.39 7.16 -48.61
CA CYS A 94 -4.01 6.53 -47.33
C CYS A 94 -4.17 7.46 -46.12
N THR A 95 -3.94 8.77 -46.29
CA THR A 95 -4.02 9.74 -45.19
C THR A 95 -5.46 10.14 -44.83
N ARG A 96 -6.44 9.96 -45.74
CA ARG A 96 -7.86 10.31 -45.51
C ARG A 96 -8.60 9.27 -44.67
N ARG A 97 -8.31 7.96 -44.81
CA ARG A 97 -8.91 6.92 -43.95
C ARG A 97 -8.47 7.06 -42.48
N ARG A 98 -7.21 7.40 -42.25
CA ARG A 98 -6.58 7.45 -40.92
C ARG A 98 -7.01 8.62 -40.04
N GLN A 99 -7.34 9.78 -40.62
CA GLN A 99 -7.75 10.97 -39.84
C GLN A 99 -9.04 10.74 -39.03
N GLY A 100 -9.90 9.79 -39.43
CA GLY A 100 -11.09 9.40 -38.65
C GLY A 100 -10.77 8.49 -37.46
N GLU A 101 -9.80 7.58 -37.61
CA GLU A 101 -9.37 6.62 -36.59
C GLU A 101 -8.48 7.28 -35.52
N GLU A 102 -7.51 8.10 -35.93
CA GLU A 102 -6.61 8.82 -35.02
C GLU A 102 -7.37 9.77 -34.08
N ARG A 103 -8.43 10.43 -34.57
CA ARG A 103 -9.31 11.26 -33.74
C ARG A 103 -10.05 10.45 -32.68
N SER A 104 -10.48 9.24 -33.01
CA SER A 104 -11.23 8.37 -32.10
C SER A 104 -10.30 7.76 -31.03
N GLU A 105 -9.12 7.30 -31.42
CA GLU A 105 -8.13 6.69 -30.54
C GLU A 105 -7.44 7.72 -29.62
N ALA A 106 -7.18 8.94 -30.11
CA ALA A 106 -6.64 10.03 -29.29
C ALA A 106 -7.62 10.50 -28.19
N LEU A 107 -8.93 10.51 -28.48
CA LEU A 107 -9.97 10.81 -27.49
C LEU A 107 -10.04 9.73 -26.41
N GLU A 108 -9.85 8.47 -26.78
CA GLU A 108 -9.86 7.33 -25.87
C GLU A 108 -8.62 7.30 -24.97
N CYS A 109 -7.42 7.49 -25.53
CA CYS A 109 -6.17 7.62 -24.77
C CYS A 109 -6.22 8.80 -23.79
N ARG A 110 -6.72 9.96 -24.21
CA ARG A 110 -6.85 11.16 -23.35
C ARG A 110 -7.88 10.96 -22.23
N GLY A 111 -8.95 10.21 -22.47
CA GLY A 111 -9.93 9.82 -21.45
C GLY A 111 -9.33 8.91 -20.36
N LYS A 112 -8.54 7.91 -20.77
CA LYS A 112 -7.86 6.94 -19.87
C LYS A 112 -6.76 7.58 -19.04
N THR A 113 -5.98 8.51 -19.60
CA THR A 113 -4.94 9.23 -18.83
C THR A 113 -5.58 10.20 -17.81
N ARG A 114 -6.69 10.88 -18.16
CA ARG A 114 -7.35 11.87 -17.27
C ARG A 114 -8.07 11.21 -16.08
N SER A 115 -8.68 10.05 -16.26
CA SER A 115 -9.34 9.30 -15.17
C SER A 115 -8.33 8.68 -14.19
N PHE A 116 -7.17 8.24 -14.69
CA PHE A 116 -6.11 7.63 -13.88
C PHE A 116 -5.42 8.62 -12.92
N TRP A 117 -5.11 9.84 -13.37
CA TRP A 117 -4.58 10.90 -12.50
C TRP A 117 -5.63 11.39 -11.47
N LYS A 118 -6.91 11.45 -11.84
CA LYS A 118 -8.00 11.79 -10.89
C LYS A 118 -8.19 10.73 -9.80
N GLY A 119 -8.10 9.44 -10.13
CA GLY A 119 -8.22 8.34 -9.16
C GLY A 119 -7.01 8.18 -8.23
N SER A 120 -5.84 8.70 -8.63
CA SER A 120 -4.62 8.70 -7.80
C SER A 120 -4.63 9.82 -6.75
N GLN A 121 -5.35 10.93 -6.99
CA GLN A 121 -5.43 12.07 -6.08
C GLN A 121 -6.39 11.83 -4.89
N THR A 122 -7.50 11.10 -5.11
CA THR A 122 -8.55 10.88 -4.08
C THR A 122 -8.19 9.84 -3.01
N ARG A 123 -7.05 9.14 -3.13
CA ARG A 123 -6.59 8.18 -2.12
C ARG A 123 -5.56 8.75 -1.15
N SER A 124 -5.09 9.98 -1.39
CA SER A 124 -4.23 10.73 -0.49
C SER A 124 -5.09 11.72 0.28
N HIS A 125 -5.81 11.24 1.29
CA HIS A 125 -6.33 12.15 2.31
C HIS A 125 -5.15 12.91 2.93
N PRO A 126 -5.18 14.24 3.03
CA PRO A 126 -4.25 14.93 3.91
C PRO A 126 -4.63 14.51 5.33
N VAL A 127 -3.75 13.75 5.98
CA VAL A 127 -3.82 13.56 7.43
C VAL A 127 -3.70 14.96 8.04
N PRO A 128 -4.69 15.45 8.80
CA PRO A 128 -4.53 16.74 9.46
C PRO A 128 -3.35 16.62 10.42
N LEU A 129 -2.32 17.44 10.17
CA LEU A 129 -1.17 17.60 11.05
C LEU A 129 -1.70 18.18 12.35
N ARG A 130 -1.94 17.30 13.31
CA ARG A 130 -2.38 17.66 14.64
C ARG A 130 -1.15 18.00 15.47
N ASP A 131 -1.23 19.19 16.05
CA ASP A 131 -0.42 19.74 17.13
C ASP A 131 0.91 20.39 16.67
N GLY A 132 0.89 21.73 16.77
CA GLY A 132 1.87 22.66 16.25
C GLY A 132 3.22 22.58 16.96
N TRP A 133 4.25 22.76 16.14
CA TRP A 133 5.59 23.09 16.59
C TRP A 133 5.91 24.47 16.01
N ASP A 134 5.83 25.49 16.85
CA ASP A 134 6.19 26.87 16.55
C ASP A 134 7.65 27.11 16.97
N PRO A 135 8.59 27.28 16.02
CA PRO A 135 10.01 27.45 16.33
C PRO A 135 10.38 28.82 16.93
N GLU A 136 9.44 29.79 17.05
CA GLU A 136 9.75 31.13 17.59
C GLU A 136 9.50 31.32 19.09
N SER A 137 9.09 30.27 19.81
CA SER A 137 8.76 30.40 21.25
C SER A 137 9.97 30.57 22.19
N ARG A 138 11.22 30.49 21.71
CA ARG A 138 12.41 30.37 22.57
C ARG A 138 13.27 31.62 22.65
N GLN A 139 12.68 32.81 22.77
CA GLN A 139 13.47 34.00 23.05
C GLN A 139 12.73 35.05 23.88
N LYS A 140 12.29 34.70 25.11
CA LYS A 140 11.83 35.73 26.05
C LYS A 140 12.01 35.43 27.54
N HIS A 141 13.13 34.84 27.97
CA HIS A 141 13.51 34.89 29.40
C HIS A 141 15.03 34.84 29.59
N ARG A 142 15.72 35.94 29.28
CA ARG A 142 16.97 36.31 29.98
C ARG A 142 16.98 37.83 30.15
N GLY A 143 16.93 38.29 31.39
CA GLY A 143 17.14 39.70 31.73
C GLY A 143 16.14 40.29 32.71
N LYS A 144 16.01 39.69 33.90
CA LYS A 144 15.62 40.41 35.13
C LYS A 144 16.01 39.55 36.33
N ARG A 145 17.16 39.88 36.92
CA ARG A 145 17.45 39.71 38.34
C ARG A 145 18.72 40.49 38.69
N ASN A 146 18.47 41.45 39.58
CA ASN A 146 19.32 42.29 40.44
C ASN A 146 20.45 43.10 39.82
#